data_AF-A0A7J2PYJ5-F1
#
_entry.id   AF-A0A7J2PYJ5-F1
#
_cell.length_a   1.000
_cell.length_b   1.000
_cell.length_c   1.000
_cell.angle_alpha   90.00
_cell.angle_beta   90.00
_cell.angle_gamma   90.00
#
_symmetry.space_group_name_H-M   'P 1'
#
loop_
_entity.id
_entity.type
_entity.pdbx_description
1 polymer ?
#
loop_
_entity_poly.entity_id
_entity_poly.type
_entity_poly.pdbx_seq_one_letter_code
_entity_poly.pdbx_strand_id
1 'polypeptide(L)'
;MSNIKVIKTIPDEFTNPTVRETTEGRAGVEGDKIVWTIDKLAPEYTVMLKFTCNITVNDITRRSTGAINVSYQAASSFAEGLAIDKFDAYTRNKFFIDTLERDEEPNIWDNKLIFDNSSEFIIQLFNADVYSPEDPSKKFVDIDPNDVPMLPSGAQWHSVKWEYESEDYPTFRKKLEFRVVPDYQYNVNVSVSVSDVILEIASITGEMIYDKVETPTYKAQDVIATLKLGNHGSAPLNDITILHQTFTDEYQPPKAEEIKLIWDGDEVEITADAVNFEMNEFKITLSNLKENSTGMLKPDSTLEFVYPVHCINPVRDSTFDSEITYLVNTFPVSQELEFKPDVPTISAIHIRRKFRIGKEVIPVGTLGHYKIILSLENIGESKLLGINLLDKVPDSFEYSEYSMTPEITDEVGQDTLKWIIEELDVGESLEISYEITGTGEYSPSDAQLAL
;
A
#
# COMPACT_ATOMS: atom_id res chain seq x y z
N MET A 1 -20.85 -20.19 -26.04
CA MET A 1 -21.72 -19.12 -25.48
C MET A 1 -22.18 -18.24 -26.62
N SER A 2 -23.34 -17.61 -26.51
CA SER A 2 -23.91 -16.69 -27.49
C SER A 2 -24.48 -15.44 -26.84
N ASN A 3 -24.68 -14.37 -27.63
CA ASN A 3 -25.27 -13.11 -27.18
C ASN A 3 -24.56 -12.54 -25.93
N ILE A 4 -23.23 -12.52 -25.96
CA ILE A 4 -22.42 -12.06 -24.83
C ILE A 4 -22.41 -10.53 -24.85
N LYS A 5 -22.70 -9.94 -23.70
CA LYS A 5 -22.63 -8.51 -23.46
C LYS A 5 -21.81 -8.26 -22.20
N VAL A 6 -20.70 -7.55 -22.35
CA VAL A 6 -19.85 -7.08 -21.26
C VAL A 6 -20.07 -5.58 -21.10
N ILE A 7 -20.34 -5.12 -19.89
CA ILE A 7 -20.56 -3.72 -19.56
C ILE A 7 -19.55 -3.33 -18.48
N LYS A 8 -18.59 -2.48 -18.84
CA LYS A 8 -17.69 -1.82 -17.89
C LYS A 8 -18.27 -0.47 -17.53
N THR A 9 -18.55 -0.26 -16.24
CA THR A 9 -18.96 1.06 -15.74
C THR A 9 -17.71 1.93 -15.56
N ILE A 10 -17.78 3.19 -15.98
CA ILE A 10 -16.73 4.20 -15.90
C ILE A 10 -17.19 5.25 -14.89
N PRO A 11 -16.58 5.32 -13.69
CA PRO A 11 -16.94 6.31 -12.68
C PRO A 11 -16.67 7.75 -13.15
N ASP A 12 -17.38 8.72 -12.58
CA ASP A 12 -17.37 10.13 -13.00
C ASP A 12 -15.99 10.81 -12.94
N GLU A 13 -15.09 10.31 -12.10
CA GLU A 13 -13.71 10.80 -11.98
C GLU A 13 -12.84 10.47 -13.20
N PHE A 14 -13.26 9.51 -14.02
CA PHE A 14 -12.57 9.10 -15.23
C PHE A 14 -13.17 9.79 -16.45
N THR A 15 -12.30 10.32 -17.29
CA THR A 15 -12.68 11.09 -18.48
C THR A 15 -12.12 10.47 -19.75
N ASN A 16 -12.68 10.85 -20.91
CA ASN A 16 -12.26 10.40 -22.24
C ASN A 16 -12.13 8.88 -22.40
N PRO A 17 -13.12 8.07 -21.98
CA PRO A 17 -13.10 6.63 -22.24
C PRO A 17 -13.00 6.39 -23.75
N THR A 18 -12.01 5.61 -24.17
CA THR A 18 -11.74 5.32 -25.57
C THR A 18 -11.46 3.85 -25.75
N VAL A 19 -12.28 3.16 -26.54
CA VAL A 19 -12.01 1.78 -26.99
C VAL A 19 -10.84 1.81 -27.97
N ARG A 20 -9.80 1.02 -27.71
CA ARG A 20 -8.60 0.94 -28.55
C ARG A 20 -8.66 -0.24 -29.50
N GLU A 21 -8.99 -1.41 -28.97
CA GLU A 21 -8.91 -2.66 -29.71
C GLU A 21 -9.87 -3.69 -29.10
N THR A 22 -10.47 -4.51 -29.96
CA THR A 22 -11.18 -5.73 -29.59
C THR A 22 -10.71 -6.87 -30.48
N THR A 23 -10.38 -8.01 -29.90
CA THR A 23 -10.02 -9.19 -30.69
C THR A 23 -11.22 -9.82 -31.39
N GLU A 24 -12.41 -9.68 -30.80
CA GLU A 24 -13.68 -10.20 -31.30
C GLU A 24 -14.83 -9.28 -30.92
N GLY A 25 -15.93 -9.36 -31.68
CA GLY A 25 -17.13 -8.57 -31.41
C GLY A 25 -16.95 -7.07 -31.67
N ARG A 26 -17.80 -6.26 -31.04
CA ARG A 26 -17.82 -4.79 -31.19
C ARG A 26 -17.98 -4.13 -29.83
N ALA A 27 -17.13 -3.15 -29.53
CA ALA A 27 -17.22 -2.36 -28.32
C ALA A 27 -17.43 -0.88 -28.64
N GLY A 28 -18.22 -0.21 -27.81
CA GLY A 28 -18.51 1.20 -27.92
C GLY A 28 -18.65 1.84 -26.54
N VAL A 29 -18.46 3.16 -26.49
CA VAL A 29 -18.74 3.97 -25.31
C VAL A 29 -20.19 4.43 -25.39
N GLU A 30 -20.95 4.16 -24.35
CA GLU A 30 -22.36 4.56 -24.19
C GLU A 30 -22.51 5.30 -22.86
N GLY A 31 -22.39 6.62 -22.88
CA GLY A 31 -22.46 7.44 -21.66
C GLY A 31 -21.31 7.13 -20.70
N ASP A 32 -21.65 6.68 -19.49
CA ASP A 32 -20.74 6.28 -18.41
C ASP A 32 -20.25 4.83 -18.54
N LYS A 33 -20.47 4.18 -19.68
CA LYS A 33 -20.20 2.74 -19.85
C LYS A 33 -19.43 2.45 -21.12
N ILE A 34 -18.63 1.38 -21.07
CA ILE A 34 -18.14 0.69 -22.25
C ILE A 34 -18.95 -0.59 -22.40
N VAL A 35 -19.64 -0.71 -23.53
CA VAL A 35 -20.48 -1.86 -23.88
C VAL A 35 -19.77 -2.65 -24.97
N TRP A 36 -19.48 -3.92 -24.69
CA TRP A 36 -18.82 -4.84 -25.62
C TRP A 36 -19.72 -6.04 -25.88
N THR A 37 -20.07 -6.25 -27.14
CA THR A 37 -20.97 -7.32 -27.60
C THR A 37 -20.23 -8.33 -28.46
N ILE A 38 -20.39 -9.62 -28.16
CA ILE A 38 -19.83 -10.74 -28.92
C ILE A 38 -20.95 -11.74 -29.22
N ASP A 39 -21.17 -12.03 -30.51
CA ASP A 39 -22.29 -12.86 -30.94
C ASP A 39 -22.14 -14.32 -30.49
N LYS A 40 -20.94 -14.87 -30.64
CA LYS A 40 -20.62 -16.25 -30.27
C LYS A 40 -19.18 -16.38 -29.83
N LEU A 41 -18.95 -17.13 -28.76
CA LEU A 41 -17.63 -17.45 -28.23
C LEU A 41 -17.54 -18.95 -27.97
N ALA A 42 -16.50 -19.59 -28.51
CA ALA A 42 -16.22 -20.99 -28.25
C ALA A 42 -15.68 -21.18 -26.82
N PRO A 43 -15.91 -22.35 -26.19
CA PRO A 43 -15.26 -22.70 -24.93
C PRO A 43 -13.72 -22.60 -25.05
N GLU A 44 -13.05 -22.30 -23.93
CA GLU A 44 -11.58 -22.21 -23.83
C GLU A 44 -10.92 -21.13 -24.71
N TYR A 45 -11.71 -20.34 -25.44
CA TYR A 45 -11.20 -19.23 -26.24
C TYR A 45 -11.16 -17.93 -25.43
N THR A 46 -10.01 -17.26 -25.43
CA THR A 46 -9.82 -15.97 -24.76
C THR A 46 -9.93 -14.83 -25.75
N VAL A 47 -10.75 -13.84 -25.43
CA VAL A 47 -10.91 -12.60 -26.20
C VAL A 47 -10.59 -11.40 -25.33
N MET A 48 -10.14 -10.32 -25.95
CA MET A 48 -9.63 -9.15 -25.24
C MET A 48 -10.28 -7.86 -25.76
N LEU A 49 -10.63 -6.99 -24.82
CA LEU A 49 -11.01 -5.60 -25.05
C LEU A 49 -9.96 -4.71 -24.38
N LYS A 50 -9.33 -3.83 -25.15
CA LYS A 50 -8.43 -2.79 -24.65
C LYS A 50 -9.12 -1.43 -24.75
N PHE A 51 -9.11 -0.67 -23.66
CA PHE A 51 -9.62 0.68 -23.61
C PHE A 51 -8.72 1.55 -22.72
N THR A 52 -8.84 2.87 -22.84
CA THR A 52 -8.11 3.85 -22.03
C THR A 52 -9.08 4.87 -21.47
N CYS A 53 -8.82 5.35 -20.25
CA CYS A 53 -9.47 6.52 -19.66
C CYS A 53 -8.38 7.41 -19.05
N ASN A 54 -8.69 8.69 -18.87
CA ASN A 54 -7.85 9.65 -18.17
C ASN A 54 -8.41 9.86 -16.77
N ILE A 55 -7.53 10.06 -15.79
CA ILE A 55 -7.91 10.49 -14.44
C ILE A 55 -6.97 11.61 -14.00
N THR A 56 -7.52 12.58 -13.29
CA THR A 56 -6.75 13.65 -12.65
C THR A 56 -7.18 13.70 -11.19
N VAL A 57 -6.19 13.64 -10.29
CA VAL A 57 -6.44 13.52 -8.86
C VAL A 57 -5.75 14.67 -8.14
N ASN A 58 -6.48 15.37 -7.27
CA ASN A 58 -5.98 16.51 -6.51
C ASN A 58 -6.02 16.27 -4.99
N ASP A 59 -6.30 15.05 -4.56
CA ASP A 59 -6.40 14.63 -3.17
C ASP A 59 -6.01 13.15 -3.02
N ILE A 60 -5.95 12.64 -1.80
CA ILE A 60 -5.42 11.30 -1.48
C ILE A 60 -6.50 10.20 -1.43
N THR A 61 -7.75 10.53 -1.74
CA THR A 61 -8.89 9.61 -1.66
C THR A 61 -8.78 8.50 -2.70
N ARG A 62 -9.06 7.27 -2.27
CA ARG A 62 -9.07 6.06 -3.11
C ARG A 62 -10.14 6.12 -4.19
N ARG A 63 -9.83 5.64 -5.41
CA ARG A 63 -10.75 5.71 -6.56
C ARG A 63 -11.22 4.33 -6.98
N SER A 64 -12.53 4.14 -7.11
CA SER A 64 -13.09 2.94 -7.72
C SER A 64 -12.86 2.98 -9.23
N THR A 65 -12.50 1.86 -9.85
CA THR A 65 -12.43 1.77 -11.33
C THR A 65 -13.77 1.37 -11.97
N GLY A 66 -14.82 1.16 -11.18
CA GLY A 66 -16.14 0.71 -11.64
C GLY A 66 -16.24 -0.80 -11.92
N ALA A 67 -17.41 -1.37 -11.67
CA ALA A 67 -17.65 -2.81 -11.82
C ALA A 67 -17.79 -3.23 -13.31
N ILE A 68 -17.58 -4.52 -13.56
CA ILE A 68 -17.84 -5.15 -14.87
C ILE A 68 -19.01 -6.12 -14.71
N ASN A 69 -20.02 -5.98 -15.57
CA ASN A 69 -21.14 -6.91 -15.64
C ASN A 69 -21.10 -7.65 -16.98
N VAL A 70 -21.25 -8.97 -16.93
CA VAL A 70 -21.25 -9.84 -18.11
C VAL A 70 -22.54 -10.62 -18.15
N SER A 71 -23.25 -10.59 -19.27
CA SER A 71 -24.43 -11.42 -19.52
C SER A 71 -24.28 -12.22 -20.79
N TYR A 72 -24.66 -13.49 -20.81
CA TYR A 72 -24.62 -14.31 -22.01
C TYR A 72 -25.61 -15.49 -21.96
N GLN A 73 -25.83 -16.11 -23.11
CA GLN A 73 -26.59 -17.34 -23.26
C GLN A 73 -25.68 -18.56 -23.42
N ALA A 74 -26.00 -19.62 -22.69
CA ALA A 74 -25.27 -20.88 -22.75
C ALA A 74 -26.12 -21.97 -23.43
N ALA A 75 -25.44 -22.89 -24.12
CA ALA A 75 -26.09 -23.99 -24.84
C ALA A 75 -26.31 -25.24 -23.97
N SER A 76 -25.81 -25.26 -22.73
CA SER A 76 -25.90 -26.46 -21.88
C SER A 76 -27.30 -26.58 -21.29
N SER A 77 -27.96 -27.71 -21.56
CA SER A 77 -29.07 -28.18 -20.74
C SER A 77 -28.51 -28.57 -19.38
N PHE A 78 -28.91 -27.83 -18.35
CA PHE A 78 -28.49 -28.00 -16.97
C PHE A 78 -26.99 -27.73 -16.72
N ALA A 79 -26.69 -26.87 -15.75
CA ALA A 79 -25.41 -27.00 -15.05
C ALA A 79 -25.37 -28.43 -14.47
N GLU A 80 -24.21 -29.09 -14.46
CA GLU A 80 -24.07 -30.36 -13.74
C GLU A 80 -24.77 -30.27 -12.37
N GLY A 81 -25.77 -31.12 -12.14
CA GLY A 81 -26.51 -31.18 -10.86
C GLY A 81 -28.00 -30.83 -10.91
N LEU A 82 -28.54 -30.33 -12.03
CA LEU A 82 -30.00 -30.21 -12.20
C LEU A 82 -30.52 -31.30 -13.14
N ALA A 83 -31.42 -32.15 -12.65
CA ALA A 83 -32.13 -33.14 -13.44
C ALA A 83 -33.61 -33.07 -13.10
N ILE A 84 -34.47 -33.44 -14.06
CA ILE A 84 -35.88 -33.63 -13.80
C ILE A 84 -36.03 -34.95 -13.04
N ASP A 85 -36.25 -34.85 -11.74
CA ASP A 85 -36.39 -36.00 -10.84
C ASP A 85 -37.65 -36.83 -11.17
N LYS A 86 -38.78 -36.14 -11.39
CA LYS A 86 -40.05 -36.79 -11.75
C LYS A 86 -40.91 -35.91 -12.66
N PHE A 87 -41.56 -36.54 -13.63
CA PHE A 87 -42.59 -35.95 -14.48
C PHE A 87 -43.83 -36.83 -14.47
N ASP A 88 -44.94 -36.33 -13.92
CA ASP A 88 -46.25 -36.99 -13.96
C ASP A 88 -47.18 -36.19 -14.88
N ALA A 89 -47.94 -36.91 -15.72
CA ALA A 89 -48.92 -36.29 -16.61
C ALA A 89 -50.28 -37.00 -16.48
N TYR A 90 -51.35 -36.21 -16.49
CA TYR A 90 -52.72 -36.71 -16.51
C TYR A 90 -53.30 -36.50 -17.90
N THR A 91 -53.88 -37.56 -18.46
CA THR A 91 -54.48 -37.52 -19.80
C THR A 91 -55.81 -38.25 -19.83
N ARG A 92 -56.61 -37.93 -20.84
CA ARG A 92 -57.90 -38.57 -21.10
C ARG A 92 -57.73 -39.56 -22.23
N ASN A 93 -57.62 -40.84 -21.89
CA ASN A 93 -57.57 -41.94 -22.86
C ASN A 93 -58.68 -42.94 -22.56
N LYS A 94 -59.09 -43.69 -23.57
CA LYS A 94 -60.06 -44.77 -23.42
C LYS A 94 -59.41 -46.08 -23.80
N PHE A 95 -59.77 -47.15 -23.13
CA PHE A 95 -59.40 -48.49 -23.54
C PHE A 95 -60.54 -49.46 -23.26
N PHE A 96 -60.82 -50.31 -24.24
CA PHE A 96 -61.92 -51.26 -24.19
C PHE A 96 -61.57 -52.50 -25.01
N ILE A 97 -62.27 -53.60 -24.74
CA ILE A 97 -62.16 -54.81 -25.54
C ILE A 97 -63.40 -54.84 -26.40
N ASP A 98 -63.18 -54.92 -27.70
CA ASP A 98 -64.21 -55.22 -28.66
C ASP A 98 -64.40 -56.73 -28.66
N THR A 99 -65.60 -57.19 -28.31
CA THR A 99 -65.95 -58.59 -28.08
C THR A 99 -67.16 -58.91 -28.95
N LEU A 100 -66.99 -59.86 -29.86
CA LEU A 100 -68.01 -60.26 -30.83
C LEU A 100 -68.20 -61.78 -30.77
N GLU A 101 -69.43 -62.22 -30.49
CA GLU A 101 -69.79 -63.64 -30.59
C GLU A 101 -69.91 -64.05 -32.06
N ARG A 102 -69.49 -65.27 -32.40
CA ARG A 102 -69.62 -65.79 -33.75
C ARG A 102 -71.03 -66.28 -34.03
N ASP A 103 -71.57 -65.88 -35.19
CA ASP A 103 -72.92 -66.26 -35.61
C ASP A 103 -73.10 -67.78 -35.81
N GLU A 104 -72.05 -68.48 -36.26
CA GLU A 104 -72.10 -69.92 -36.59
C GLU A 104 -71.56 -70.83 -35.48
N GLU A 105 -70.88 -70.26 -34.48
CA GLU A 105 -70.24 -70.98 -33.37
C GLU A 105 -70.64 -70.34 -32.03
N PRO A 106 -71.80 -70.73 -31.46
CA PRO A 106 -72.26 -70.21 -30.17
C PRO A 106 -71.22 -70.41 -29.08
N ASN A 107 -71.11 -69.45 -28.16
CA ASN A 107 -70.14 -69.42 -27.06
C ASN A 107 -68.67 -69.16 -27.49
N ILE A 108 -68.36 -68.95 -28.77
CA ILE A 108 -67.03 -68.55 -29.22
C ILE A 108 -66.99 -67.04 -29.48
N TRP A 109 -66.07 -66.35 -28.79
CA TRP A 109 -65.95 -64.89 -28.81
C TRP A 109 -64.63 -64.46 -29.44
N ASP A 110 -64.71 -63.61 -30.47
CA ASP A 110 -63.57 -62.91 -31.05
C ASP A 110 -63.33 -61.59 -30.30
N ASN A 111 -62.13 -61.43 -29.78
CA ASN A 111 -61.79 -60.33 -28.89
C ASN A 111 -60.60 -59.51 -29.41
N LYS A 112 -60.62 -58.19 -29.20
CA LYS A 112 -59.49 -57.30 -29.50
C LYS A 112 -59.43 -56.14 -28.52
N LEU A 113 -58.25 -55.85 -27.97
CA LEU A 113 -58.02 -54.66 -27.17
C LEU A 113 -57.83 -53.44 -28.09
N ILE A 114 -58.52 -52.35 -27.76
CA ILE A 114 -58.39 -51.06 -28.42
C ILE A 114 -57.96 -50.05 -27.36
N PHE A 115 -56.85 -49.36 -27.62
CA PHE A 115 -56.41 -48.16 -26.90
C PHE A 115 -56.66 -46.94 -27.77
N ASP A 116 -57.40 -45.96 -27.25
CA ASP A 116 -57.82 -44.74 -27.94
C ASP A 116 -57.24 -43.52 -27.22
N ASN A 117 -56.30 -42.84 -27.90
CA ASN A 117 -55.73 -41.59 -27.43
C ASN A 117 -56.70 -40.43 -27.69
N SER A 118 -57.66 -40.25 -26.80
CA SER A 118 -58.58 -39.11 -26.84
C SER A 118 -58.00 -37.81 -26.24
N SER A 119 -56.70 -37.77 -25.95
CA SER A 119 -56.00 -36.59 -25.44
C SER A 119 -55.39 -35.77 -26.58
N GLU A 120 -54.96 -34.55 -26.29
CA GLU A 120 -54.24 -33.68 -27.25
C GLU A 120 -52.74 -34.00 -27.34
N PHE A 121 -52.24 -34.88 -26.47
CA PHE A 121 -50.81 -35.19 -26.37
C PHE A 121 -50.45 -36.44 -27.15
N ILE A 122 -49.17 -36.56 -27.52
CA ILE A 122 -48.63 -37.81 -28.06
C ILE A 122 -48.45 -38.79 -26.90
N ILE A 123 -49.02 -39.98 -27.04
CA ILE A 123 -48.96 -41.05 -26.04
C ILE A 123 -48.03 -42.16 -26.53
N GLN A 124 -47.18 -42.64 -25.64
CA GLN A 124 -46.44 -43.88 -25.83
C GLN A 124 -47.06 -44.95 -24.92
N LEU A 125 -47.48 -46.07 -25.51
CA LEU A 125 -48.04 -47.22 -24.82
C LEU A 125 -46.93 -48.26 -24.61
N PHE A 126 -46.56 -48.53 -23.35
CA PHE A 126 -45.46 -49.46 -23.00
C PHE A 126 -45.95 -50.82 -22.56
N ASN A 127 -47.19 -50.89 -22.08
CA ASN A 127 -47.76 -52.14 -21.62
C ASN A 127 -49.24 -52.18 -21.98
N ALA A 128 -49.68 -53.32 -22.49
CA ALA A 128 -51.06 -53.60 -22.82
C ALA A 128 -51.37 -55.08 -22.54
N ASP A 129 -51.40 -55.44 -21.27
CA ASP A 129 -51.71 -56.80 -20.85
C ASP A 129 -53.22 -57.04 -20.82
N VAL A 130 -53.65 -58.12 -21.45
CA VAL A 130 -54.99 -58.71 -21.25
C VAL A 130 -54.83 -60.10 -20.69
N TYR A 131 -55.39 -60.35 -19.49
CA TYR A 131 -55.23 -61.60 -18.77
C TYR A 131 -56.40 -62.55 -19.01
N SER A 132 -56.11 -63.85 -19.02
CA SER A 132 -57.15 -64.88 -19.05
C SER A 132 -58.05 -64.82 -17.82
N PRO A 133 -59.38 -64.93 -17.95
CA PRO A 133 -60.29 -64.99 -16.81
C PRO A 133 -60.03 -66.20 -15.90
N GLU A 134 -59.60 -67.32 -16.48
CA GLU A 134 -59.40 -68.60 -15.78
C GLU A 134 -57.99 -68.75 -15.19
N ASP A 135 -56.98 -68.17 -15.85
CA ASP A 135 -55.58 -68.29 -15.46
C ASP A 135 -54.90 -66.91 -15.43
N PRO A 136 -54.68 -66.34 -14.24
CA PRO A 136 -54.01 -65.04 -14.09
C PRO A 136 -52.58 -64.98 -14.62
N SER A 137 -51.93 -66.11 -14.89
CA SER A 137 -50.58 -66.19 -15.45
C SER A 137 -50.53 -66.20 -16.98
N LYS A 138 -51.67 -66.50 -17.64
CA LYS A 138 -51.80 -66.49 -19.10
C LYS A 138 -52.27 -65.12 -19.59
N LYS A 139 -51.55 -64.56 -20.57
CA LYS A 139 -51.92 -63.32 -21.25
C LYS A 139 -52.37 -63.61 -22.68
N PHE A 140 -53.45 -62.94 -23.11
CA PHE A 140 -53.92 -62.94 -24.50
C PHE A 140 -53.28 -61.81 -25.32
N VAL A 141 -52.95 -60.70 -24.66
CA VAL A 141 -52.20 -59.59 -25.26
C VAL A 141 -51.03 -59.28 -24.34
N ASP A 142 -49.86 -59.17 -24.94
CA ASP A 142 -48.62 -58.68 -24.36
C ASP A 142 -47.89 -57.95 -25.50
N ILE A 143 -47.33 -56.77 -25.25
CA ILE A 143 -46.73 -55.92 -26.29
C ILE A 143 -45.28 -55.62 -25.96
N ASP A 144 -44.44 -55.55 -26.99
CA ASP A 144 -43.17 -54.85 -26.89
C ASP A 144 -43.43 -53.34 -27.12
N PRO A 145 -43.06 -52.45 -26.18
CA PRO A 145 -43.15 -51.01 -26.35
C PRO A 145 -42.55 -50.48 -27.66
N ASN A 146 -41.53 -51.16 -28.21
CA ASN A 146 -40.85 -50.75 -29.44
C ASN A 146 -41.66 -51.10 -30.70
N ASP A 147 -42.58 -52.06 -30.61
CA ASP A 147 -43.45 -52.49 -31.71
C ASP A 147 -44.73 -51.64 -31.79
N VAL A 148 -45.00 -50.83 -30.77
CA VAL A 148 -46.15 -49.92 -30.75
C VAL A 148 -45.72 -48.50 -31.19
N PRO A 149 -46.27 -47.97 -32.30
CA PRO A 149 -45.95 -46.61 -32.71
C PRO A 149 -46.46 -45.60 -31.67
N MET A 150 -45.78 -44.44 -31.58
CA MET A 150 -46.31 -43.31 -30.83
C MET A 150 -47.70 -42.95 -31.36
N LEU A 151 -48.63 -42.64 -30.46
CA LEU A 151 -50.03 -42.39 -30.76
C LEU A 151 -50.29 -40.88 -30.65
N PRO A 152 -50.40 -40.14 -31.77
CA PRO A 152 -50.85 -38.75 -31.76
C PRO A 152 -52.28 -38.62 -31.25
N SER A 153 -52.73 -37.39 -31.05
CA SER A 153 -54.12 -37.09 -30.68
C SER A 153 -55.11 -37.73 -31.67
N GLY A 154 -56.09 -38.46 -31.13
CA GLY A 154 -57.12 -39.17 -31.89
C GLY A 154 -56.71 -40.50 -32.50
N ALA A 155 -55.45 -40.94 -32.32
CA ALA A 155 -54.98 -42.22 -32.84
C ALA A 155 -55.45 -43.39 -31.97
N GLN A 156 -55.67 -44.54 -32.61
CA GLN A 156 -56.03 -45.79 -31.95
C GLN A 156 -54.98 -46.87 -32.21
N TRP A 157 -54.64 -47.62 -31.15
CA TRP A 157 -53.83 -48.83 -31.25
C TRP A 157 -54.70 -50.06 -31.00
N HIS A 158 -54.51 -51.08 -31.83
CA HIS A 158 -55.29 -52.31 -31.85
C HIS A 158 -54.38 -53.50 -31.58
N SER A 159 -54.75 -54.36 -30.62
CA SER A 159 -54.02 -55.60 -30.39
C SER A 159 -54.23 -56.62 -31.52
N VAL A 160 -53.42 -57.68 -31.50
CA VAL A 160 -53.79 -58.95 -32.14
C VAL A 160 -55.12 -59.44 -31.59
N LYS A 161 -55.95 -60.05 -32.44
CA LYS A 161 -57.21 -60.65 -32.03
C LYS A 161 -56.95 -61.99 -31.34
N TRP A 162 -57.80 -62.35 -30.38
CA TRP A 162 -57.80 -63.67 -29.77
C TRP A 162 -59.21 -64.22 -29.62
N GLU A 163 -59.30 -65.54 -29.56
CA GLU A 163 -60.55 -66.28 -29.36
C GLU A 163 -60.67 -66.69 -27.89
N TYR A 164 -61.89 -66.72 -27.37
CA TYR A 164 -62.20 -67.22 -26.04
C TYR A 164 -63.58 -67.90 -26.02
N GLU A 165 -63.65 -69.09 -25.43
CA GLU A 165 -64.88 -69.88 -25.31
C GLU A 165 -65.53 -69.62 -23.95
N SER A 166 -66.79 -69.20 -23.94
CA SER A 166 -67.55 -68.95 -22.71
C SER A 166 -69.05 -68.93 -22.97
N GLU A 167 -69.83 -69.59 -22.12
CA GLU A 167 -71.30 -69.54 -22.14
C GLU A 167 -71.84 -68.16 -21.72
N ASP A 168 -71.06 -67.40 -20.96
CA ASP A 168 -71.38 -66.05 -20.52
C ASP A 168 -70.60 -64.99 -21.32
N TYR A 169 -71.04 -63.74 -21.25
CA TYR A 169 -70.30 -62.63 -21.86
C TYR A 169 -68.92 -62.47 -21.19
N PRO A 170 -67.80 -62.64 -21.92
CA PRO A 170 -66.49 -62.73 -21.29
C PRO A 170 -65.99 -61.38 -20.80
N THR A 171 -65.41 -61.37 -19.59
CA THR A 171 -64.80 -60.17 -19.00
C THR A 171 -63.33 -60.40 -18.72
N PHE A 172 -62.48 -59.52 -19.25
CA PHE A 172 -61.03 -59.64 -19.10
C PHE A 172 -60.46 -58.55 -18.20
N ARG A 173 -59.49 -58.95 -17.35
CA ARG A 173 -58.67 -58.00 -16.60
C ARG A 173 -57.63 -57.39 -17.54
N LYS A 174 -57.49 -56.06 -17.49
CA LYS A 174 -56.60 -55.27 -18.33
C LYS A 174 -55.58 -54.54 -17.46
N LYS A 175 -54.31 -54.52 -17.87
CA LYS A 175 -53.29 -53.64 -17.29
C LYS A 175 -52.60 -52.90 -18.42
N LEU A 176 -52.84 -51.59 -18.50
CA LEU A 176 -52.22 -50.73 -19.50
C LEU A 176 -51.31 -49.72 -18.81
N GLU A 177 -50.11 -49.53 -19.34
CA GLU A 177 -49.16 -48.52 -18.87
C GLU A 177 -48.76 -47.66 -20.07
N PHE A 178 -49.01 -46.36 -19.96
CA PHE A 178 -48.75 -45.38 -21.01
C PHE A 178 -48.24 -44.08 -20.39
N ARG A 179 -47.57 -43.25 -21.20
CA ARG A 179 -47.09 -41.93 -20.77
C ARG A 179 -47.25 -40.90 -21.87
N VAL A 180 -47.36 -39.64 -21.47
CA VAL A 180 -47.23 -38.50 -22.38
C VAL A 180 -45.77 -38.37 -22.77
N VAL A 181 -45.50 -38.19 -24.06
CA VAL A 181 -44.17 -37.84 -24.54
C VAL A 181 -43.89 -36.37 -24.19
N PRO A 182 -42.94 -36.07 -23.29
CA PRO A 182 -42.62 -34.69 -22.94
C PRO A 182 -41.77 -34.02 -24.03
N ASP A 183 -41.96 -32.72 -24.23
CA ASP A 183 -41.05 -31.85 -24.97
C ASP A 183 -40.36 -30.89 -23.99
N TYR A 184 -39.03 -30.80 -24.05
CA TYR A 184 -38.25 -29.99 -23.12
C TYR A 184 -37.56 -28.84 -23.84
N GLN A 185 -37.89 -27.62 -23.43
CA GLN A 185 -37.24 -26.40 -23.91
C GLN A 185 -36.40 -25.78 -22.79
N TYR A 186 -35.13 -25.50 -23.07
CA TYR A 186 -34.20 -24.93 -22.11
C TYR A 186 -33.70 -23.57 -22.60
N ASN A 187 -33.61 -22.62 -21.67
CA ASN A 187 -32.96 -21.34 -21.90
C ASN A 187 -32.07 -21.03 -20.70
N VAL A 188 -30.77 -20.92 -20.93
CA VAL A 188 -29.79 -20.62 -19.88
C VAL A 188 -29.22 -19.23 -20.11
N ASN A 189 -29.64 -18.29 -19.26
CA ASN A 189 -29.10 -16.94 -19.19
C ASN A 189 -28.18 -16.84 -17.98
N VAL A 190 -26.95 -16.39 -18.20
CA VAL A 190 -25.96 -16.21 -17.15
C VAL A 190 -25.68 -14.72 -16.97
N SER A 191 -25.58 -14.29 -15.72
CA SER A 191 -25.12 -12.96 -15.34
C SER A 191 -23.97 -13.10 -14.35
N VAL A 192 -22.85 -12.41 -14.62
CA VAL A 192 -21.66 -12.37 -13.78
C VAL A 192 -21.35 -10.92 -13.47
N SER A 193 -21.09 -10.62 -12.20
CA SER A 193 -20.61 -9.32 -11.76
C SER A 193 -19.20 -9.48 -11.21
N VAL A 194 -18.26 -8.73 -11.78
CA VAL A 194 -16.87 -8.64 -11.34
C VAL A 194 -16.70 -7.31 -10.63
N SER A 195 -16.22 -7.37 -9.39
CA SER A 195 -15.96 -6.18 -8.58
C SER A 195 -14.96 -5.25 -9.25
N ASP A 196 -15.07 -3.97 -8.93
CA ASP A 196 -14.10 -2.96 -9.30
C ASP A 196 -12.75 -3.20 -8.63
N VAL A 197 -11.71 -2.62 -9.23
CA VAL A 197 -10.40 -2.46 -8.61
C VAL A 197 -10.35 -1.07 -7.98
N ILE A 198 -9.75 -0.95 -6.81
CA ILE A 198 -9.52 0.34 -6.13
C ILE A 198 -8.12 0.83 -6.51
N LEU A 199 -8.03 2.05 -7.04
CA LEU A 199 -6.78 2.77 -7.23
C LEU A 199 -6.48 3.55 -5.95
N GLU A 200 -5.32 3.26 -5.38
CA GLU A 200 -4.77 4.03 -4.27
C GLU A 200 -3.91 5.18 -4.83
N ILE A 201 -3.84 6.27 -4.07
CA ILE A 201 -3.15 7.50 -4.48
C ILE A 201 -1.89 7.66 -3.64
N ALA A 202 -0.73 7.74 -4.28
CA ALA A 202 0.52 8.02 -3.60
C ALA A 202 0.68 9.53 -3.37
N SER A 203 1.17 9.91 -2.20
CA SER A 203 1.49 11.29 -1.86
C SER A 203 2.55 11.27 -0.76
N ILE A 204 3.55 12.13 -0.86
CA ILE A 204 4.63 12.21 0.12
C ILE A 204 4.86 13.63 0.60
N THR A 205 5.43 13.73 1.79
CA THR A 205 5.99 14.95 2.35
C THR A 205 7.41 14.69 2.78
N GLY A 206 8.30 15.66 2.60
CA GLY A 206 9.69 15.58 3.03
C GLY A 206 10.08 16.80 3.86
N GLU A 207 11.00 16.61 4.80
CA GLU A 207 11.59 17.67 5.62
C GLU A 207 13.06 17.38 5.86
N MET A 208 13.88 18.44 5.88
CA MET A 208 15.29 18.38 6.22
C MET A 208 15.62 19.36 7.34
N ILE A 209 16.22 18.85 8.41
CA ILE A 209 16.63 19.65 9.58
C ILE A 209 18.09 19.37 9.90
N TYR A 210 18.86 20.43 10.19
CA TYR A 210 20.16 20.32 10.83
C TYR A 210 20.07 20.69 12.31
N ASP A 211 20.81 20.01 13.18
CA ASP A 211 20.90 20.35 14.61
C ASP A 211 21.53 21.72 14.84
N LYS A 212 22.40 22.15 13.92
CA LYS A 212 23.03 23.48 13.85
C LYS A 212 23.26 23.88 12.40
N VAL A 213 23.25 25.19 12.13
CA VAL A 213 23.51 25.75 10.80
C VAL A 213 24.83 26.52 10.73
N GLU A 214 25.65 26.39 11.77
CA GLU A 214 26.93 27.08 11.90
C GLU A 214 28.02 26.09 12.31
N THR A 215 29.18 26.17 11.68
CA THR A 215 30.35 25.32 11.98
C THR A 215 31.62 26.16 12.05
N PRO A 216 32.57 25.91 12.96
CA PRO A 216 33.78 26.71 13.08
C PRO A 216 34.72 26.48 11.89
N THR A 217 35.30 27.56 11.35
CA THR A 217 36.34 27.44 10.32
C THR A 217 37.59 26.73 10.84
N TYR A 218 38.28 26.00 9.96
CA TYR A 218 39.57 25.33 10.24
C TYR A 218 39.54 24.33 11.41
N LYS A 219 38.34 23.81 11.73
CA LYS A 219 38.16 22.73 12.69
C LYS A 219 37.24 21.67 12.11
N ALA A 220 37.41 20.43 12.56
CA ALA A 220 36.45 19.38 12.29
C ALA A 220 35.27 19.48 13.27
N GLN A 221 34.05 19.43 12.75
CA GLN A 221 32.84 19.33 13.56
C GLN A 221 31.73 18.65 12.75
N ASP A 222 30.96 17.76 13.39
CA ASP A 222 29.79 17.17 12.77
C ASP A 222 28.55 18.06 12.97
N VAL A 223 27.75 18.14 11.92
CA VAL A 223 26.39 18.69 11.94
C VAL A 223 25.43 17.53 11.72
N ILE A 224 24.49 17.32 12.64
CA ILE A 224 23.56 16.20 12.56
C ILE A 224 22.40 16.59 11.65
N ALA A 225 22.27 15.87 10.54
CA ALA A 225 21.14 15.93 9.62
C ALA A 225 20.03 14.97 10.08
N THR A 226 18.78 15.44 9.97
CA THR A 226 17.57 14.62 10.13
C THR A 226 16.70 14.82 8.89
N LEU A 227 16.60 13.77 8.08
CA LEU A 227 15.69 13.71 6.94
C LEU A 227 14.42 12.98 7.32
N LYS A 228 13.27 13.61 7.14
CA LYS A 228 11.97 12.98 7.37
C LYS A 228 11.23 12.79 6.06
N LEU A 229 10.65 11.61 5.87
CA LEU A 229 9.75 11.28 4.77
C LEU A 229 8.45 10.74 5.35
N GLY A 230 7.32 11.38 5.04
CA GLY A 230 5.99 10.91 5.42
C GLY A 230 5.23 10.39 4.22
N ASN A 231 4.58 9.23 4.35
CA ASN A 231 3.58 8.79 3.38
C ASN A 231 2.22 9.41 3.74
N HIS A 232 1.82 10.46 3.04
CA HIS A 232 0.53 11.10 3.22
C HIS A 232 -0.52 10.59 2.21
N GLY A 233 -0.17 9.63 1.37
CA GLY A 233 -1.06 9.02 0.38
C GLY A 233 -1.91 7.89 0.96
N SER A 234 -2.91 7.45 0.20
CA SER A 234 -3.63 6.20 0.49
C SER A 234 -2.91 4.95 -0.02
N ALA A 235 -1.90 5.12 -0.88
CA ALA A 235 -1.11 4.01 -1.42
C ALA A 235 0.14 3.74 -0.57
N PRO A 236 0.45 2.47 -0.26
CA PRO A 236 1.71 2.10 0.37
C PRO A 236 2.88 2.26 -0.62
N LEU A 237 4.03 2.73 -0.12
CA LEU A 237 5.24 2.93 -0.93
C LEU A 237 6.15 1.69 -0.84
N ASN A 238 6.59 1.23 -2.00
CA ASN A 238 7.41 0.03 -2.14
C ASN A 238 8.87 0.33 -2.40
N ASP A 239 9.14 1.44 -3.08
CA ASP A 239 10.48 1.87 -3.46
C ASP A 239 10.67 3.32 -3.03
N ILE A 240 11.76 3.59 -2.30
CA ILE A 240 12.09 4.89 -1.75
C ILE A 240 13.58 5.14 -2.02
N THR A 241 13.88 6.23 -2.70
CA THR A 241 15.24 6.71 -2.94
C THR A 241 15.35 8.13 -2.46
N ILE A 242 16.40 8.41 -1.70
CA ILE A 242 16.75 9.75 -1.23
C ILE A 242 18.10 10.11 -1.81
N LEU A 243 18.17 11.26 -2.46
CA LEU A 243 19.40 11.83 -3.01
C LEU A 243 19.70 13.11 -2.24
N HIS A 244 20.89 13.19 -1.65
CA HIS A 244 21.42 14.39 -1.00
C HIS A 244 22.72 14.76 -1.73
N GLN A 245 22.73 15.93 -2.36
CA GLN A 245 23.77 16.33 -3.30
C GLN A 245 24.64 17.46 -2.73
N THR A 246 25.64 17.85 -3.53
CA THR A 246 26.56 18.98 -3.31
C THR A 246 27.58 18.81 -2.19
N PHE A 247 27.84 17.58 -1.74
CA PHE A 247 28.96 17.29 -0.84
C PHE A 247 30.28 17.74 -1.46
N THR A 248 31.23 18.16 -0.62
CA THR A 248 32.55 18.66 -1.01
C THR A 248 33.64 18.07 -0.12
N ASP A 249 34.90 18.39 -0.39
CA ASP A 249 36.00 17.97 0.48
C ASP A 249 35.87 18.54 1.90
N GLU A 250 35.25 19.72 2.05
CA GLU A 250 35.01 20.39 3.34
C GLU A 250 33.73 19.92 4.04
N TYR A 251 32.76 19.41 3.29
CA TYR A 251 31.50 18.89 3.81
C TYR A 251 31.29 17.49 3.25
N GLN A 252 31.68 16.49 4.02
CA GLN A 252 31.69 15.09 3.59
C GLN A 252 30.43 14.37 4.07
N PRO A 253 29.93 13.39 3.28
CA PRO A 253 28.75 12.63 3.64
C PRO A 253 29.06 11.64 4.80
N PRO A 254 28.02 11.11 5.47
CA PRO A 254 28.21 10.10 6.52
C PRO A 254 28.81 8.81 5.95
N LYS A 255 29.27 7.90 6.79
CA LYS A 255 29.47 6.49 6.44
C LYS A 255 28.17 5.70 6.60
N ALA A 256 28.08 4.55 5.94
CA ALA A 256 26.93 3.65 6.06
C ALA A 256 26.59 3.27 7.51
N GLU A 257 27.61 3.06 8.36
CA GLU A 257 27.46 2.70 9.78
C GLU A 257 27.03 3.86 10.69
N GLU A 258 27.10 5.10 10.20
CA GLU A 258 26.76 6.32 10.95
C GLU A 258 25.31 6.77 10.70
N ILE A 259 24.58 6.06 9.82
CA ILE A 259 23.20 6.36 9.46
C ILE A 259 22.26 5.56 10.36
N LYS A 260 21.34 6.26 11.01
CA LYS A 260 20.24 5.66 11.75
C LYS A 260 18.94 5.82 11.00
N LEU A 261 18.22 4.72 10.81
CA LEU A 261 16.87 4.71 10.26
C LEU A 261 15.87 4.51 11.40
N ILE A 262 14.93 5.44 11.52
CA ILE A 262 13.81 5.36 12.44
C ILE A 262 12.55 5.21 11.60
N TRP A 263 11.80 4.14 11.83
CA TRP A 263 10.57 3.80 11.14
C TRP A 263 9.41 3.87 12.14
N ASP A 264 8.49 4.82 11.96
CA ASP A 264 7.36 5.04 12.87
C ASP A 264 7.77 5.17 14.36
N GLY A 265 8.96 5.72 14.61
CA GLY A 265 9.53 5.92 15.95
C GLY A 265 10.43 4.78 16.46
N ASP A 266 10.44 3.63 15.79
CA ASP A 266 11.30 2.49 16.14
C ASP A 266 12.58 2.50 15.30
N GLU A 267 13.74 2.26 15.93
CA GLU A 267 15.02 2.15 15.21
C GLU A 267 15.09 0.82 14.45
N VAL A 268 15.41 0.90 13.16
CA VAL A 268 15.51 -0.24 12.24
C VAL A 268 16.91 -0.26 11.63
N GLU A 269 17.48 -1.46 11.49
CA GLU A 269 18.78 -1.60 10.83
C GLU A 269 18.69 -1.27 9.34
N ILE A 270 19.58 -0.40 8.88
CA ILE A 270 19.79 -0.14 7.45
C ILE A 270 20.90 -1.06 6.94
N THR A 271 20.67 -1.70 5.80
CA THR A 271 21.69 -2.54 5.19
C THR A 271 22.73 -1.67 4.47
N ALA A 272 24.01 -2.04 4.55
CA ALA A 272 25.09 -1.21 3.99
C ALA A 272 25.00 -1.02 2.47
N ASP A 273 24.34 -1.95 1.76
CA ASP A 273 24.08 -1.87 0.31
C ASP A 273 22.95 -0.90 -0.06
N ALA A 274 22.11 -0.49 0.89
CA ALA A 274 21.11 0.56 0.69
C ALA A 274 21.75 1.95 0.57
N VAL A 275 23.01 2.10 0.96
CA VAL A 275 23.72 3.37 1.03
C VAL A 275 24.82 3.41 -0.02
N ASN A 276 24.80 4.44 -0.86
CA ASN A 276 25.82 4.65 -1.89
C ASN A 276 26.33 6.10 -1.86
N PHE A 277 27.62 6.27 -2.14
CA PHE A 277 28.30 7.55 -2.26
C PHE A 277 29.01 7.60 -3.60
N GLU A 278 28.57 8.52 -4.48
CA GLU A 278 29.20 8.72 -5.78
C GLU A 278 29.53 10.20 -5.98
N MET A 279 30.82 10.51 -6.14
CA MET A 279 31.34 11.87 -6.30
C MET A 279 30.92 12.78 -5.14
N ASN A 280 29.84 13.55 -5.33
CA ASN A 280 29.31 14.55 -4.41
C ASN A 280 27.86 14.24 -4.01
N GLU A 281 27.39 13.02 -4.26
CA GLU A 281 26.04 12.57 -4.00
C GLU A 281 26.04 11.45 -2.96
N PHE A 282 25.21 11.63 -1.94
CA PHE A 282 24.84 10.60 -0.97
C PHE A 282 23.45 10.10 -1.33
N LYS A 283 23.33 8.78 -1.52
CA LYS A 283 22.10 8.12 -1.92
C LYS A 283 21.70 7.05 -0.91
N ILE A 284 20.44 7.07 -0.48
CA ILE A 284 19.81 5.99 0.27
C ILE A 284 18.73 5.35 -0.60
N THR A 285 18.73 4.03 -0.73
CA THR A 285 17.77 3.28 -1.56
C THR A 285 17.15 2.14 -0.76
N LEU A 286 15.85 2.22 -0.52
CA LEU A 286 15.04 1.15 0.04
C LEU A 286 14.11 0.62 -1.06
N SER A 287 14.48 -0.52 -1.64
CA SER A 287 13.72 -1.12 -2.74
C SER A 287 12.99 -2.40 -2.34
N ASN A 288 11.93 -2.71 -3.07
CA ASN A 288 11.16 -3.96 -2.92
C ASN A 288 10.69 -4.21 -1.48
N LEU A 289 10.25 -3.15 -0.79
CA LEU A 289 9.85 -3.19 0.61
C LEU A 289 8.72 -4.18 0.89
N LYS A 290 7.86 -4.47 -0.11
CA LYS A 290 6.79 -5.48 -0.03
C LYS A 290 7.29 -6.87 0.36
N GLU A 291 8.48 -7.26 -0.09
CA GLU A 291 9.07 -8.58 0.20
C GLU A 291 10.03 -8.54 1.39
N ASN A 292 10.28 -7.37 1.96
CA ASN A 292 11.13 -7.16 3.12
C ASN A 292 10.33 -7.43 4.43
N SER A 293 11.01 -7.80 5.52
CA SER A 293 10.39 -8.05 6.83
C SER A 293 9.68 -6.83 7.41
N THR A 294 10.16 -5.62 7.10
CA THR A 294 9.56 -4.36 7.56
C THR A 294 8.27 -4.01 6.78
N GLY A 295 8.13 -4.53 5.56
CA GLY A 295 7.01 -4.25 4.67
C GLY A 295 7.08 -2.87 4.01
N MET A 296 6.09 -2.57 3.16
CA MET A 296 5.92 -1.27 2.50
C MET A 296 5.65 -0.15 3.51
N LEU A 297 6.05 1.08 3.17
CA LEU A 297 5.71 2.27 3.96
C LEU A 297 4.22 2.57 3.81
N LYS A 298 3.44 2.26 4.85
CA LYS A 298 1.97 2.37 4.85
C LYS A 298 1.52 3.83 4.83
N PRO A 299 0.25 4.09 4.46
CA PRO A 299 -0.37 5.38 4.70
C PRO A 299 -0.17 5.83 6.15
N ASP A 300 0.13 7.12 6.32
CA ASP A 300 0.43 7.80 7.58
C ASP A 300 1.73 7.37 8.30
N SER A 301 2.49 6.42 7.73
CA SER A 301 3.82 6.07 8.26
C SER A 301 4.88 7.10 7.89
N THR A 302 5.94 7.14 8.70
CA THR A 302 7.06 8.07 8.60
C THR A 302 8.41 7.34 8.67
N LEU A 303 9.38 7.84 7.91
CA LEU A 303 10.78 7.46 7.97
C LEU A 303 11.62 8.65 8.38
N GLU A 304 12.54 8.45 9.30
CA GLU A 304 13.55 9.44 9.66
C GLU A 304 14.95 8.85 9.47
N PHE A 305 15.80 9.55 8.73
CA PHE A 305 17.22 9.21 8.57
C PHE A 305 18.04 10.25 9.32
N VAL A 306 18.76 9.80 10.34
CA VAL A 306 19.61 10.65 11.19
C VAL A 306 21.06 10.28 10.94
N TYR A 307 21.88 11.26 10.53
CA TYR A 307 23.28 11.02 10.18
C TYR A 307 24.12 12.30 10.29
N PRO A 308 25.44 12.20 10.50
CA PRO A 308 26.33 13.35 10.51
C PRO A 308 26.67 13.83 9.08
N VAL A 309 26.72 15.14 8.89
CA VAL A 309 27.50 15.80 7.84
C VAL A 309 28.84 16.18 8.46
N HIS A 310 29.92 15.63 7.94
CA HIS A 310 31.25 15.87 8.48
C HIS A 310 31.82 17.17 7.90
N CYS A 311 31.87 18.23 8.71
CA CYS A 311 32.53 19.47 8.32
C CYS A 311 34.03 19.34 8.62
N ILE A 312 34.88 19.26 7.60
CA ILE A 312 36.32 19.02 7.71
C ILE A 312 37.09 20.29 7.36
N ASN A 313 37.46 21.04 8.40
CA ASN A 313 38.27 22.25 8.28
C ASN A 313 37.74 23.26 7.24
N PRO A 314 36.44 23.63 7.29
CA PRO A 314 35.88 24.53 6.31
C PRO A 314 36.60 25.88 6.33
N VAL A 315 36.81 26.46 5.15
CA VAL A 315 37.50 27.76 5.04
C VAL A 315 36.58 28.92 5.44
N ARG A 316 37.15 30.13 5.56
CA ARG A 316 36.34 31.33 5.77
C ARG A 316 35.32 31.50 4.65
N ASP A 317 34.10 31.89 5.03
CA ASP A 317 32.98 32.14 4.12
C ASP A 317 32.50 30.89 3.34
N SER A 318 32.95 29.69 3.74
CA SER A 318 32.47 28.43 3.17
C SER A 318 31.02 28.16 3.59
N THR A 319 30.21 27.70 2.65
CA THR A 319 28.82 27.31 2.89
C THR A 319 28.55 25.94 2.30
N PHE A 320 27.63 25.21 2.94
CA PHE A 320 27.04 23.99 2.42
C PHE A 320 25.59 24.25 2.07
N ASP A 321 25.37 24.57 0.80
CA ASP A 321 24.06 24.77 0.18
C ASP A 321 23.67 23.48 -0.54
N SER A 322 22.98 22.58 0.15
CA SER A 322 22.66 21.25 -0.38
C SER A 322 21.26 21.10 -0.95
N GLU A 323 21.15 20.18 -1.89
CA GLU A 323 19.89 19.82 -2.54
C GLU A 323 19.49 18.40 -2.16
N ILE A 324 18.20 18.20 -1.89
CA ILE A 324 17.65 16.91 -1.51
C ILE A 324 16.46 16.56 -2.40
N THR A 325 16.42 15.33 -2.87
CA THR A 325 15.34 14.81 -3.71
C THR A 325 14.87 13.46 -3.17
N TYR A 326 13.59 13.36 -2.84
CA TYR A 326 12.91 12.11 -2.55
C TYR A 326 12.27 11.59 -3.84
N LEU A 327 12.52 10.33 -4.17
CA LEU A 327 11.93 9.61 -5.28
C LEU A 327 11.24 8.37 -4.72
N VAL A 328 9.93 8.24 -4.95
CA VAL A 328 9.17 7.11 -4.41
C VAL A 328 8.24 6.48 -5.43
N ASN A 329 7.94 5.19 -5.24
CA ASN A 329 6.98 4.47 -6.06
C ASN A 329 6.15 3.46 -5.26
N THR A 330 4.99 3.10 -5.80
CA THR A 330 4.05 2.12 -5.24
C THR A 330 4.28 0.73 -5.82
N PHE A 331 3.57 -0.27 -5.27
CA PHE A 331 3.41 -1.57 -5.93
C PHE A 331 1.91 -1.86 -6.20
N PRO A 332 1.49 -2.10 -7.45
CA PRO A 332 2.30 -2.11 -8.67
C PRO A 332 2.91 -0.74 -8.99
N VAL A 333 4.01 -0.77 -9.76
CA VAL A 333 4.77 0.43 -10.15
C VAL A 333 3.87 1.37 -10.93
N SER A 334 3.87 2.64 -10.52
CA SER A 334 3.18 3.74 -11.17
C SER A 334 4.19 4.79 -11.65
N GLN A 335 3.70 5.97 -12.02
CA GLN A 335 4.56 7.13 -12.21
C GLN A 335 5.30 7.43 -10.90
N GLU A 336 6.63 7.53 -10.97
CA GLU A 336 7.47 7.88 -9.84
C GLU A 336 7.15 9.29 -9.34
N LEU A 337 7.04 9.45 -8.02
CA LEU A 337 6.83 10.72 -7.38
C LEU A 337 8.17 11.31 -6.97
N GLU A 338 8.38 12.58 -7.33
CA GLU A 338 9.53 13.37 -6.94
C GLU A 338 9.10 14.48 -5.98
N PHE A 339 9.82 14.65 -4.88
CA PHE A 339 9.63 15.76 -3.94
C PHE A 339 10.98 16.34 -3.51
N LYS A 340 11.07 17.67 -3.46
CA LYS A 340 12.27 18.40 -2.99
C LYS A 340 11.88 19.29 -1.81
N PRO A 341 12.40 19.05 -0.59
CA PRO A 341 12.14 19.90 0.55
C PRO A 341 12.97 21.20 0.47
N ASP A 342 12.61 22.18 1.29
CA ASP A 342 13.51 23.29 1.59
C ASP A 342 14.66 22.80 2.50
N VAL A 343 15.91 23.17 2.16
CA VAL A 343 17.11 22.72 2.88
C VAL A 343 17.84 23.94 3.46
N PRO A 344 18.11 23.99 4.78
CA PRO A 344 18.88 25.09 5.38
C PRO A 344 20.35 25.07 4.97
N THR A 345 20.99 26.24 4.86
CA THR A 345 22.44 26.34 4.58
C THR A 345 23.28 26.19 5.85
N ILE A 346 24.34 25.38 5.82
CA ILE A 346 25.36 25.38 6.90
C ILE A 346 26.45 26.39 6.53
N SER A 347 26.76 27.34 7.43
CA SER A 347 27.77 28.37 7.20
C SER A 347 29.00 28.20 8.10
N ALA A 348 30.19 28.37 7.53
CA ALA A 348 31.44 28.36 8.27
C ALA A 348 31.69 29.72 8.95
N ILE A 349 31.76 29.72 10.28
CA ILE A 349 31.96 30.93 11.08
C ILE A 349 33.37 30.97 11.62
N HIS A 350 34.06 32.07 11.32
CA HIS A 350 35.40 32.32 11.81
C HIS A 350 35.36 33.09 13.13
N ILE A 351 35.64 32.40 14.24
CA ILE A 351 35.66 33.00 15.58
C ILE A 351 37.12 33.26 15.99
N ARG A 352 37.58 34.51 15.88
CA ARG A 352 38.92 34.92 16.35
C ARG A 352 38.86 35.50 17.75
N ARG A 353 39.33 34.74 18.74
CA ARG A 353 39.56 35.24 20.10
C ARG A 353 40.91 35.95 20.16
N LYS A 354 40.92 37.21 20.55
CA LYS A 354 42.14 38.00 20.74
C LYS A 354 41.91 38.93 21.93
N PHE A 355 42.85 38.99 22.85
CA PHE A 355 42.74 39.84 24.02
C PHE A 355 44.10 40.45 24.35
N ARG A 356 44.09 41.57 25.06
CA ARG A 356 45.27 42.23 25.59
C ARG A 356 45.18 42.23 27.11
N ILE A 357 46.28 41.87 27.76
CA ILE A 357 46.40 41.90 29.21
C ILE A 357 47.53 42.87 29.55
N GLY A 358 47.30 43.72 30.54
CA GLY A 358 48.33 44.61 31.09
C GLY A 358 48.34 44.53 32.61
N LYS A 359 49.53 44.67 33.20
CA LYS A 359 49.71 44.89 34.64
C LYS A 359 50.52 46.16 34.82
N GLU A 360 49.98 47.10 35.58
CA GLU A 360 50.64 48.32 35.97
C GLU A 360 50.85 48.32 37.48
N VAL A 361 52.03 48.73 37.92
CA VAL A 361 52.39 48.83 39.34
C VAL A 361 52.72 50.28 39.64
N ILE A 362 51.88 50.92 40.45
CA ILE A 362 52.00 52.33 40.81
C ILE A 362 52.44 52.42 42.26
N PRO A 363 53.58 53.05 42.58
CA PRO A 363 53.95 53.32 43.97
C PRO A 363 53.01 54.39 44.56
N VAL A 364 52.45 54.13 45.75
CA VAL A 364 51.50 55.03 46.41
C VAL A 364 52.09 55.55 47.71
N GLY A 365 52.41 56.84 47.77
CA GLY A 365 52.74 57.55 49.02
C GLY A 365 54.03 57.11 49.72
N THR A 366 54.01 55.97 50.41
CA THR A 366 55.07 55.45 51.30
C THR A 366 55.82 54.26 50.70
N LEU A 367 57.08 54.08 51.11
CA LEU A 367 57.92 52.97 50.67
C LEU A 367 57.26 51.62 51.05
N GLY A 368 57.04 50.75 50.07
CA GLY A 368 56.39 49.45 50.27
C GLY A 368 54.88 49.43 50.04
N HIS A 369 54.24 50.55 49.67
CA HIS A 369 52.82 50.62 49.30
C HIS A 369 52.67 50.78 47.78
N TYR A 370 51.96 49.84 47.15
CA TYR A 370 51.77 49.78 45.71
C TYR A 370 50.30 49.58 45.37
N LYS A 371 49.85 50.23 44.31
CA LYS A 371 48.57 49.95 43.64
C LYS A 371 48.85 49.16 42.37
N ILE A 372 48.29 47.97 42.29
CA ILE A 372 48.33 47.11 41.11
C ILE A 372 47.07 47.36 40.29
N ILE A 373 47.22 47.55 38.98
CA ILE A 373 46.11 47.66 38.03
C ILE A 373 46.28 46.59 36.97
N LEU A 374 45.31 45.69 36.87
CA LEU A 374 45.20 44.68 35.83
C LEU A 374 44.20 45.17 34.79
N SER A 375 44.61 45.21 33.53
CA SER A 375 43.73 45.53 32.40
C SER A 375 43.53 44.29 31.54
N LEU A 376 42.29 44.01 31.18
CA LEU A 376 41.90 42.99 30.20
C LEU A 376 41.05 43.66 29.13
N GLU A 377 41.47 43.57 27.87
CA GLU A 377 40.77 44.16 26.73
C GLU A 377 40.45 43.09 25.70
N ASN A 378 39.18 42.94 25.31
CA ASN A 378 38.78 42.04 24.23
C ASN A 378 38.99 42.73 22.88
N ILE A 379 40.11 42.45 22.23
CA ILE A 379 40.45 42.95 20.88
C ILE A 379 40.14 41.92 19.78
N GLY A 380 39.25 40.96 20.07
CA GLY A 380 38.85 39.86 19.19
C GLY A 380 37.67 40.22 18.29
N GLU A 381 37.16 39.20 17.61
CA GLU A 381 35.98 39.29 16.73
C GLU A 381 34.73 38.66 17.40
N SER A 382 34.83 38.23 18.65
CA SER A 382 33.75 37.58 19.40
C SER A 382 33.79 37.93 20.89
N LYS A 383 32.60 37.92 21.53
CA LYS A 383 32.47 37.97 22.99
C LYS A 383 33.29 36.85 23.64
N LEU A 384 34.01 37.18 24.70
CA LEU A 384 34.71 36.21 25.54
C LEU A 384 33.80 35.83 26.72
N LEU A 385 33.81 34.56 27.12
CA LEU A 385 32.98 34.04 28.19
C LEU A 385 33.83 33.27 29.20
N GLY A 386 33.56 33.44 30.50
CA GLY A 386 34.14 32.65 31.59
C GLY A 386 35.66 32.74 31.70
N ILE A 387 36.22 33.95 31.68
CA ILE A 387 37.67 34.18 31.71
C ILE A 387 38.15 34.19 33.16
N ASN A 388 39.23 33.46 33.49
CA ASN A 388 39.88 33.58 34.79
C ASN A 388 41.13 34.47 34.67
N LEU A 389 41.07 35.66 35.26
CA LEU A 389 42.22 36.55 35.41
C LEU A 389 42.95 36.21 36.70
N LEU A 390 44.27 36.02 36.60
CA LEU A 390 45.13 35.62 37.70
C LEU A 390 46.25 36.64 37.93
N ASP A 391 46.54 36.93 39.19
CA ASP A 391 47.76 37.59 39.60
C ASP A 391 48.44 36.87 40.77
N LYS A 392 49.77 36.92 40.82
CA LYS A 392 50.57 36.32 41.88
C LYS A 392 51.26 37.40 42.71
N VAL A 393 51.03 37.39 44.01
CA VAL A 393 51.55 38.39 44.97
C VAL A 393 52.37 37.67 46.05
N PRO A 394 53.62 38.10 46.34
CA PRO A 394 54.42 37.48 47.39
C PRO A 394 53.85 37.71 48.80
N ASP A 395 54.00 36.73 49.70
CA ASP A 395 53.49 36.74 51.10
C ASP A 395 54.04 37.89 51.96
N SER A 396 55.08 38.59 51.49
CA SER A 396 55.67 39.76 52.16
C SER A 396 54.79 41.01 52.09
N PHE A 397 53.62 40.93 51.46
CA PHE A 397 52.69 42.04 51.24
C PHE A 397 51.29 41.70 51.75
N GLU A 398 50.66 42.65 52.43
CA GLU A 398 49.27 42.58 52.88
C GLU A 398 48.36 43.39 51.94
N TYR A 399 47.11 42.96 51.78
CA TYR A 399 46.11 43.61 50.93
C TYR A 399 45.25 44.60 51.70
N SER A 400 44.99 45.78 51.13
CA SER A 400 44.15 46.81 51.78
C SER A 400 42.83 47.05 51.06
N GLU A 401 42.89 47.34 49.75
CA GLU A 401 41.72 47.73 48.96
C GLU A 401 41.61 46.91 47.67
N TYR A 402 40.38 46.55 47.31
CA TYR A 402 40.05 45.86 46.06
C TYR A 402 38.94 46.61 45.33
N SER A 403 39.13 46.85 44.03
CA SER A 403 38.03 47.27 43.14
C SER A 403 37.05 46.12 42.87
N MET A 404 37.55 44.88 42.85
CA MET A 404 36.78 43.65 42.68
C MET A 404 37.39 42.55 43.55
N THR A 405 36.56 41.86 44.33
CA THR A 405 37.00 40.80 45.26
C THR A 405 37.52 39.56 44.52
N PRO A 406 38.78 39.15 44.73
CA PRO A 406 39.32 37.91 44.18
C PRO A 406 39.00 36.68 45.04
N GLU A 407 39.07 35.49 44.43
CA GLU A 407 39.33 34.24 45.12
C GLU A 407 40.84 34.13 45.39
N ILE A 408 41.26 34.02 46.66
CA ILE A 408 42.68 33.94 47.04
C ILE A 408 43.04 32.49 47.37
N THR A 409 44.10 31.98 46.75
CA THR A 409 44.71 30.68 47.06
C THR A 409 46.13 30.90 47.59
N ASP A 410 46.35 30.50 48.84
CA ASP A 410 47.66 30.55 49.52
C ASP A 410 48.56 29.41 48.98
N GLU A 411 49.63 29.78 48.26
CA GLU A 411 50.69 28.88 47.83
C GLU A 411 51.96 29.18 48.65
N VAL A 412 52.84 28.19 48.85
CA VAL A 412 54.06 28.39 49.64
C VAL A 412 54.93 29.51 49.05
N GLY A 413 54.94 30.69 49.69
CA GLY A 413 55.75 31.86 49.32
C GLY A 413 55.06 32.88 48.42
N GLN A 414 53.83 32.63 47.97
CA GLN A 414 53.03 33.58 47.19
C GLN A 414 51.53 33.26 47.25
N ASP A 415 50.68 34.28 47.24
CA ASP A 415 49.25 34.14 47.01
C ASP A 415 48.93 34.22 45.51
N THR A 416 47.94 33.44 45.08
CA THR A 416 47.31 33.58 43.75
C THR A 416 45.93 34.19 43.90
N LEU A 417 45.74 35.39 43.34
CA LEU A 417 44.46 36.08 43.26
C LEU A 417 43.78 35.69 41.95
N LYS A 418 42.51 35.30 42.01
CA LYS A 418 41.71 34.89 40.85
C LYS A 418 40.41 35.68 40.75
N TRP A 419 40.15 36.22 39.56
CA TRP A 419 38.91 36.89 39.21
C TRP A 419 38.21 36.14 38.09
N ILE A 420 36.93 35.83 38.28
CA ILE A 420 36.09 35.17 37.27
C ILE A 420 35.30 36.25 36.54
N ILE A 421 35.52 36.37 35.24
CA ILE A 421 34.88 37.36 34.36
C ILE A 421 33.87 36.60 33.50
N GLU A 422 32.59 36.79 33.77
CA GLU A 422 31.51 36.03 33.14
C GLU A 422 31.43 36.26 31.63
N GLU A 423 31.48 37.52 31.21
CA GLU A 423 31.52 37.91 29.81
C GLU A 423 32.33 39.19 29.60
N LEU A 424 32.90 39.34 28.39
CA LEU A 424 33.58 40.57 27.95
C LEU A 424 33.28 40.79 26.46
N ASP A 425 32.55 41.87 26.15
CA ASP A 425 32.10 42.22 24.82
C ASP A 425 33.25 42.66 23.89
N VAL A 426 33.02 42.64 22.57
CA VAL A 426 34.06 43.02 21.59
C VAL A 426 34.40 44.51 21.73
N GLY A 427 35.68 44.81 21.95
CA GLY A 427 36.18 46.16 22.20
C GLY A 427 36.05 46.64 23.64
N GLU A 428 35.49 45.82 24.53
CA GLU A 428 35.37 46.15 25.96
C GLU A 428 36.72 45.97 26.68
N SER A 429 36.99 46.88 27.62
CA SER A 429 38.15 46.81 28.51
C SER A 429 37.70 46.83 29.97
N LEU A 430 38.15 45.84 30.73
CA LEU A 430 37.95 45.70 32.16
C LEU A 430 39.26 46.05 32.88
N GLU A 431 39.18 46.93 33.86
CA GLU A 431 40.29 47.25 34.76
C GLU A 431 39.96 46.80 36.20
N ILE A 432 40.84 46.01 36.79
CA ILE A 432 40.77 45.55 38.17
C ILE A 432 42.00 46.07 38.90
N SER A 433 41.80 46.92 39.90
CA SER A 433 42.86 47.41 40.79
C SER A 433 42.76 46.86 42.20
N TYR A 434 43.91 46.65 42.84
CA TYR A 434 44.02 46.38 44.27
C TYR A 434 45.31 46.97 44.85
N GLU A 435 45.34 47.20 46.15
CA GLU A 435 46.47 47.80 46.86
C GLU A 435 47.16 46.79 47.79
N ILE A 436 48.49 46.85 47.79
CA ILE A 436 49.35 45.99 48.60
C ILE A 436 50.34 46.83 49.42
N THR A 437 50.57 46.46 50.67
CA THR A 437 51.52 47.12 51.57
C THR A 437 52.44 46.09 52.21
N GLY A 438 53.77 46.29 52.15
CA GLY A 438 54.73 45.30 52.64
C GLY A 438 56.13 45.85 52.87
N THR A 439 57.05 44.97 53.30
CA THR A 439 58.46 45.32 53.54
C THR A 439 59.36 44.78 52.43
N GLY A 440 59.87 45.66 51.55
CA GLY A 440 60.78 45.31 50.46
C GLY A 440 60.43 46.01 49.14
N GLU A 441 61.27 45.87 48.12
CA GLU A 441 60.89 46.24 46.74
C GLU A 441 59.96 45.16 46.16
N TYR A 442 58.80 45.56 45.65
CA TYR A 442 57.91 44.65 44.94
C TYR A 442 58.48 44.35 43.54
N SER A 443 58.74 43.07 43.25
CA SER A 443 59.11 42.60 41.93
C SER A 443 57.87 42.06 41.22
N PRO A 444 57.26 42.78 40.26
CA PRO A 444 56.06 42.32 39.58
C PRO A 444 56.34 41.05 38.77
N SER A 445 55.48 40.05 38.97
CA SER A 445 55.22 38.96 38.02
C SER A 445 54.25 39.42 36.94
N ASP A 446 54.33 38.85 35.74
CA ASP A 446 53.33 39.10 34.68
C ASP A 446 51.96 38.59 35.12
N ALA A 447 50.90 39.34 34.84
CA ALA A 447 49.53 38.88 34.99
C ALA A 447 49.25 37.70 34.04
N GLN A 448 48.50 36.70 34.51
CA GLN A 448 48.26 35.47 33.77
C GLN A 448 46.77 35.27 33.53
N LEU A 449 46.43 34.62 32.42
CA LEU A 449 45.09 34.07 32.20
C LEU A 449 45.15 32.56 32.32
N ALA A 450 44.18 32.01 33.04
CA ALA A 450 43.83 30.60 32.92
C ALA A 450 42.50 30.51 32.15
N LEU A 451 42.55 29.89 30.97
CA LEU A 451 41.36 29.56 30.18
C LEU A 451 40.74 28.26 30.69
#